data_AF-A0A3N4JH76-F1
#
_entry.id   AF-A0A3N4JH76-F1
#
_cell.length_a   1.000
_cell.length_b   1.000
_cell.length_c   1.000
_cell.angle_alpha   90.00
_cell.angle_beta   90.00
_cell.angle_gamma   90.00
#
_symmetry.space_group_name_H-M   'P 1'
#
loop_
_entity.id
_entity.type
_entity.pdbx_description
1 polymer ?
#
loop_
_entity_poly.entity_id
_entity_poly.type
_entity_poly.pdbx_seq_one_letter_code
_entity_poly.pdbx_strand_id
1 'polypeptide(L)'
;NVQLAITENQQFNQLNANSPCNAGQTSCIKGELAQCVGGKFVTTACAGGLKCFALPLVNKVGTSVTCTTEEDAARRMNAESVKELQALIGGISPVPP
;
A
#
# COMPACT_ATOMS: atom_id res chain seq x y z
N ASN A 1 6.43 3.92 13.51
CA ASN A 1 5.80 4.05 12.17
C ASN A 1 5.76 2.75 11.37
N VAL A 2 6.75 1.84 11.49
CA VAL A 2 6.74 0.54 10.76
C VAL A 2 5.46 -0.26 10.99
N GLN A 3 5.08 -0.49 12.25
CA GLN A 3 3.85 -1.23 12.56
C GLN A 3 2.59 -0.60 11.96
N LEU A 4 2.49 0.74 11.98
CA LEU A 4 1.38 1.46 11.36
C LEU A 4 1.33 1.19 9.87
N ALA A 5 2.48 1.19 9.19
CA ALA A 5 2.59 0.87 7.78
C ALA A 5 2.12 -0.55 7.48
N ILE A 6 2.53 -1.53 8.30
CA ILE A 6 2.09 -2.93 8.14
C ILE A 6 0.57 -3.03 8.27
N THR A 7 0.03 -2.47 9.35
CA THR A 7 -1.41 -2.50 9.62
C THR A 7 -2.22 -1.79 8.53
N GLU A 8 -1.78 -0.62 8.05
CA GLU A 8 -2.44 0.07 6.93
C GLU A 8 -2.44 -0.77 5.65
N ASN A 9 -1.32 -1.39 5.27
CA ASN A 9 -1.30 -2.27 4.10
C ASN A 9 -2.21 -3.50 4.28
N GLN A 10 -2.39 -4.01 5.50
CA GLN A 10 -3.36 -5.08 5.76
C GLN A 10 -4.79 -4.59 5.57
N GLN A 11 -5.10 -3.37 6.03
CA GLN A 11 -6.43 -2.76 5.87
C GLN A 11 -6.77 -2.50 4.40
N PHE A 12 -5.77 -2.10 3.61
CA PHE A 12 -5.87 -1.93 2.17
C PHE A 12 -6.38 -3.19 1.45
N ASN A 13 -6.03 -4.38 1.94
CA ASN A 13 -6.52 -5.63 1.36
C ASN A 13 -8.02 -5.88 1.64
N GLN A 14 -8.60 -5.18 2.62
CA GLN A 14 -10.04 -5.20 2.89
C GLN A 14 -10.80 -4.08 2.17
N LEU A 15 -10.08 -3.09 1.61
CA LEU A 15 -10.66 -1.99 0.85
C LEU A 15 -10.81 -2.35 -0.63
N ASN A 16 -11.84 -1.80 -1.25
CA ASN A 16 -12.13 -1.97 -2.67
C ASN A 16 -12.54 -0.62 -3.27
N ALA A 17 -12.63 -0.54 -4.61
CA ALA A 17 -12.99 0.70 -5.31
C ALA A 17 -14.34 1.31 -4.85
N ASN A 18 -15.23 0.45 -4.35
CA ASN A 18 -16.55 0.82 -3.84
C ASN A 18 -16.57 1.15 -2.33
N SER A 19 -15.46 0.96 -1.62
CA SER A 19 -15.37 1.31 -0.21
C SER A 19 -15.52 2.82 -0.03
N PRO A 20 -16.35 3.28 0.93
CA PRO A 20 -16.45 4.70 1.23
C PRO A 20 -15.09 5.19 1.75
N CYS A 21 -14.68 6.36 1.27
CA CYS A 21 -13.37 6.92 1.58
C CYS A 21 -13.46 8.43 1.82
N ASN A 22 -12.47 8.96 2.53
CA ASN A 22 -12.38 10.39 2.79
C ASN A 22 -11.64 11.09 1.65
N ALA A 23 -12.14 12.24 1.18
CA ALA A 23 -11.51 12.99 0.10
C ALA A 23 -10.02 13.27 0.40
N GLY A 24 -9.14 12.92 -0.54
CA GLY A 24 -7.68 13.05 -0.37
C GLY A 24 -7.00 11.85 0.32
N GLN A 25 -7.77 10.87 0.82
CA GLN A 25 -7.21 9.61 1.31
C GLN A 25 -6.61 8.82 0.16
N THR A 26 -5.40 8.31 0.37
CA THR A 26 -4.72 7.43 -0.59
C THR A 26 -4.62 6.05 0.06
N SER A 27 -4.87 5.00 -0.71
CA SER A 27 -4.83 3.61 -0.26
C SER A 27 -4.32 2.73 -1.39
N CYS A 28 -3.93 1.50 -1.08
CA CYS A 28 -3.55 0.54 -2.12
C CYS A 28 -4.69 -0.44 -2.33
N ILE A 29 -5.12 -0.66 -3.56
CA ILE A 29 -6.14 -1.67 -3.85
C ILE A 29 -5.55 -2.61 -4.88
N LYS A 30 -5.39 -3.89 -4.51
CA LYS A 30 -4.78 -4.93 -5.36
C LYS A 30 -3.40 -4.55 -5.93
N GLY A 31 -2.62 -3.74 -5.20
CA GLY A 31 -1.30 -3.27 -5.63
C GLY A 31 -1.32 -2.02 -6.51
N GLU A 32 -2.49 -1.48 -6.85
CA GLU A 32 -2.66 -0.21 -7.54
C GLU A 32 -2.86 0.95 -6.56
N LEU A 33 -2.42 2.14 -6.94
CA LEU A 33 -2.58 3.34 -6.13
C LEU A 33 -4.01 3.84 -6.24
N ALA A 34 -4.77 3.75 -5.16
CA ALA A 34 -6.14 4.21 -5.09
C ALA A 34 -6.22 5.57 -4.39
N GLN A 35 -6.71 6.60 -5.07
CA GLN A 35 -6.95 7.90 -4.46
C GLN A 35 -8.45 8.14 -4.33
N CYS A 36 -8.88 8.59 -3.16
CA CYS A 36 -10.26 8.93 -2.92
C CYS A 36 -10.61 10.27 -3.58
N VAL A 37 -11.46 10.21 -4.61
CA VAL A 37 -11.97 11.38 -5.33
C VAL A 37 -13.50 11.31 -5.32
N GLY A 38 -14.15 12.30 -4.70
CA GLY A 38 -15.62 12.35 -4.62
C GLY A 38 -16.25 11.20 -3.81
N GLY A 39 -15.54 10.69 -2.80
CA GLY A 39 -16.03 9.60 -1.93
C GLY A 39 -15.90 8.20 -2.52
N LYS A 40 -15.17 8.05 -3.65
CA LYS A 40 -14.86 6.77 -4.29
C LYS A 40 -13.36 6.64 -4.51
N PHE A 41 -12.85 5.42 -4.43
CA PHE A 41 -11.46 5.12 -4.71
C PHE A 41 -11.24 4.99 -6.22
N VAL A 42 -10.39 5.86 -6.76
CA VAL A 42 -9.93 5.82 -8.14
C VAL A 42 -8.57 5.14 -8.15
N THR A 43 -8.51 3.91 -8.67
CA THR A 43 -7.26 3.16 -8.82
C THR A 43 -6.46 3.65 -10.02
N THR A 44 -5.16 3.76 -9.83
CA THR A 44 -4.18 4.16 -10.83
C THR A 44 -3.05 3.14 -10.76
N ALA A 45 -2.78 2.49 -11.88
CA ALA A 45 -1.68 1.55 -11.98
C ALA A 45 -0.34 2.26 -11.74
N CYS A 46 0.52 1.67 -10.91
CA CYS A 46 1.86 2.16 -10.70
C CYS A 46 2.74 1.87 -11.95
N ALA A 47 3.57 2.83 -12.36
CA ALA A 47 4.41 2.69 -13.55
C ALA A 47 5.52 1.65 -13.35
N GLY A 48 5.93 0.96 -14.43
CA GLY A 48 7.17 0.18 -14.44
C GLY A 48 7.20 -1.04 -13.52
N GLY A 49 6.05 -1.68 -13.27
CA GLY A 49 5.96 -2.86 -12.40
C GLY A 49 6.09 -2.54 -10.90
N LEU A 50 6.07 -1.26 -10.53
CA LEU A 50 5.97 -0.83 -9.14
C LEU A 50 4.61 -1.26 -8.56
N LYS A 51 4.53 -1.34 -7.24
CA LYS A 51 3.27 -1.58 -6.53
C LYS A 51 3.05 -0.53 -5.47
N CYS A 52 1.78 -0.32 -5.15
CA CYS A 52 1.39 0.59 -4.09
C CYS A 52 1.68 -0.05 -2.73
N PHE A 53 2.37 0.70 -1.87
CA PHE A 53 2.60 0.35 -0.45
C PHE A 53 2.43 1.57 0.45
N ALA A 54 1.89 1.36 1.66
CA ALA A 54 2.08 2.30 2.76
C ALA A 54 3.50 2.13 3.34
N LEU A 55 4.30 3.18 3.28
CA LEU A 55 5.63 3.25 3.85
C LEU A 55 5.61 4.01 5.19
N PRO A 56 6.39 3.59 6.18
CA PRO A 56 6.51 4.32 7.44
C PRO A 56 7.22 5.66 7.23
N LEU A 57 6.62 6.75 7.70
CA LEU A 57 7.28 8.06 7.69
C LEU A 57 8.43 8.07 8.70
N VAL A 58 9.58 8.65 8.33
CA VAL A 58 10.75 8.75 9.23
C VAL A 58 10.77 10.06 10.02
N ASN A 59 10.15 11.12 9.48
CA ASN A 59 10.16 12.47 10.06
C ASN A 59 8.82 12.89 10.70
N LYS A 60 7.78 12.07 10.57
CA LYS A 60 6.43 12.33 11.08
C LYS A 60 5.80 11.04 11.59
N VAL A 61 4.87 11.15 12.52
CA VAL A 61 4.00 10.03 12.90
C VAL A 61 3.07 9.73 11.73
N GLY A 62 2.98 8.46 11.36
CA GLY A 62 2.09 7.98 10.31
C GLY A 62 2.82 7.27 9.18
N THR A 63 2.07 7.11 8.10
CA THR A 63 2.42 6.34 6.91
C THR A 63 2.26 7.22 5.67
N SER A 64 2.94 6.86 4.59
CA SER A 64 2.77 7.51 3.30
C SER A 64 2.56 6.45 2.24
N VAL A 65 1.47 6.58 1.50
CA VAL A 65 1.10 5.64 0.45
C VAL A 65 1.73 6.10 -0.86
N THR A 66 2.56 5.26 -1.46
CA THR A 66 3.22 5.58 -2.72
C THR A 66 3.52 4.33 -3.53
N CYS A 67 3.78 4.52 -4.81
CA CYS A 67 4.26 3.46 -5.70
C CYS A 67 5.76 3.25 -5.46
N THR A 68 6.14 2.05 -5.03
CA THR A 68 7.55 1.67 -4.84
C THR A 68 7.74 0.19 -5.20
N THR A 69 8.98 -0.29 -5.14
CA THR A 69 9.26 -1.71 -5.34
C THR A 69 8.97 -2.50 -4.07
N GLU A 70 8.60 -3.77 -4.24
CA GLU A 70 8.45 -4.72 -3.14
C GLU A 70 9.71 -4.81 -2.26
N GLU A 71 10.90 -4.71 -2.86
CA GLU A 71 12.17 -4.72 -2.14
C GLU A 71 12.40 -3.46 -1.30
N ASP A 72 12.04 -2.28 -1.81
CA ASP A 72 12.13 -1.04 -1.03
C ASP A 72 11.12 -1.08 0.11
N ALA A 73 9.87 -1.44 -0.15
CA ALA A 73 8.85 -1.60 0.89
C ALA A 73 9.31 -2.60 1.97
N ALA A 74 9.89 -3.74 1.59
CA ALA A 74 10.41 -4.73 2.52
C ALA A 74 11.48 -4.12 3.43
N ARG A 75 12.48 -3.44 2.83
CA ARG A 75 13.53 -2.75 3.61
C ARG A 75 12.97 -1.70 4.56
N ARG A 76 12.00 -0.89 4.12
CA ARG A 76 11.38 0.15 4.98
C ARG A 76 10.56 -0.47 6.11
N MET A 77 9.97 -1.64 5.88
CA MET A 77 9.13 -2.34 6.85
C MET A 77 9.91 -3.37 7.68
N ASN A 78 11.24 -3.39 7.57
CA ASN A 78 12.14 -4.35 8.24
C ASN A 78 11.79 -5.81 7.93
N ALA A 79 11.29 -6.09 6.73
CA ALA A 79 11.15 -7.45 6.24
C ALA A 79 12.46 -7.93 5.60
N GLU A 80 12.87 -9.15 5.89
CA GLU A 80 14.10 -9.76 5.37
C GLU A 80 13.99 -10.10 3.87
N SER A 81 12.77 -10.20 3.35
CA SER A 81 12.48 -10.54 1.96
C SER A 81 11.11 -10.05 1.51
N VAL A 82 10.92 -9.93 0.19
CA VAL A 82 9.61 -9.60 -0.42
C VAL A 82 8.51 -10.57 0.02
N LYS A 83 8.85 -11.85 0.14
CA LYS A 83 7.90 -12.88 0.60
C LYS A 83 7.45 -12.66 2.04
N GLU A 84 8.36 -12.20 2.91
CA GLU A 84 8.03 -11.86 4.29
C GLU A 84 7.21 -10.58 4.35
N LEU A 85 7.58 -9.56 3.57
CA LEU A 85 6.76 -8.36 3.42
C LEU A 85 5.32 -8.73 3.04
N GLN A 86 5.14 -9.55 2.01
CA GLN A 86 3.83 -10.01 1.56
C GLN A 86 3.09 -10.77 2.65
N ALA A 87 3.79 -11.60 3.46
CA ALA A 87 3.19 -12.27 4.60
C ALA A 87 2.74 -11.29 5.69
N LEU A 88 3.54 -10.26 5.98
CA LEU A 88 3.23 -9.23 6.97
C LEU A 88 2.01 -8.41 6.57
N ILE A 89 1.90 -8.05 5.29
CA ILE A 89 0.81 -7.18 4.80
C ILE A 89 -0.41 -7.94 4.26
N GLY A 90 -0.43 -9.27 4.38
CA GLY A 90 -1.59 -10.10 4.03
C GLY A 90 -1.76 -10.38 2.54
N GLY A 91 -0.68 -10.30 1.76
CA GLY A 91 -0.64 -10.73 0.37
C GLY A 91 -1.46 -9.84 -0.55
N ILE A 92 -0.90 -8.69 -0.94
CA ILE A 92 -1.09 -8.22 -2.32
C ILE A 92 -0.58 -9.34 -3.22
N SER A 93 -1.49 -10.20 -3.68
CA SER A 93 -1.16 -11.29 -4.60
C SER A 93 -0.22 -10.75 -5.68
N PRO A 94 0.86 -11.46 -6.03
CA PRO A 94 1.67 -11.07 -7.16
C PRO A 94 0.72 -10.99 -8.34
N VAL A 95 0.47 -9.78 -8.86
CA VAL A 95 -0.15 -9.61 -10.17
C VAL A 95 0.85 -10.28 -11.12
N PRO A 96 0.54 -11.46 -11.68
CA PRO A 96 1.37 -12.01 -12.74
C PRO A 96 1.25 -11.09 -13.96
N PRO A 97 2.28 -11.02 -14.81
CA PRO A 97 2.30 -10.17 -16.00
C PRO A 97 1.16 -10.46 -16.97
#